data_AF-Q7VRP1-F1
#
_entry.id   AF-Q7VRP1-F1
#
_cell.length_a   1.000
_cell.length_b   1.000
_cell.length_c   1.000
_cell.angle_alpha   90.00
_cell.angle_beta   90.00
_cell.angle_gamma   90.00
#
_symmetry.space_group_name_H-M   'P 1'
#
loop_
_entity.id
_entity.type
_entity.pdbx_description
1 polymer ?
#
loop_
_entity_poly.entity_id
_entity_poly.type
_entity_poly.pdbx_seq_one_letter_code
_entity_poly.pdbx_strand_id
1 'polypeptide(L)'
;MKMKDENKKNRLLEIVKWVGVVILLILSIIGNEVFRGYDIYVRMMLIFVIIIVTVYIVFTTKIGKWIIVFGKESCIELQKVVWPTYQESLNTTLVIVAVTVLMSLLVWGLDAVLVHVIAFGLRL
;
A
#
# COMPACT_ATOMS: atom_id res chain seq x y z
N MET A 1 19.33 3.91 42.20
CA MET A 1 18.03 4.63 42.17
C MET A 1 17.82 5.43 40.88
N LYS A 2 18.76 6.30 40.46
CA LYS A 2 18.67 7.12 39.22
C LYS A 2 18.22 6.41 37.93
N MET A 3 18.66 5.17 37.69
CA MET A 3 18.32 4.42 36.45
C MET A 3 16.81 4.10 36.31
N LYS A 4 16.06 4.02 37.41
CA LYS A 4 14.63 3.67 37.39
C LYS A 4 13.74 4.88 37.05
N ASP A 5 14.17 6.09 37.43
CA ASP A 5 13.43 7.32 37.18
C ASP A 5 13.53 7.78 35.71
N GLU A 6 14.71 7.65 35.09
CA GLU A 6 14.92 7.95 33.65
C GLU A 6 14.03 7.08 32.74
N ASN A 7 13.96 5.77 33.02
CA ASN A 7 13.16 4.84 32.23
C ASN A 7 11.65 5.06 32.44
N LYS A 8 11.24 5.45 33.66
CA LYS A 8 9.85 5.83 33.95
C LYS A 8 9.44 7.09 33.20
N LYS A 9 10.29 8.13 33.17
CA LYS A 9 10.05 9.38 32.44
C LYS A 9 9.90 9.16 30.94
N ASN A 10 10.77 8.36 30.33
CA ASN A 10 10.70 8.05 28.90
C ASN A 10 9.42 7.31 28.50
N ARG A 11 8.97 6.35 29.33
CA ARG A 11 7.68 5.67 29.10
C ARG A 11 6.49 6.61 29.19
N LEU A 12 6.48 7.53 30.16
CA LEU A 12 5.41 8.52 30.27
C LEU A 12 5.36 9.45 29.05
N LEU A 13 6.52 9.89 28.55
CA LEU A 13 6.58 10.71 27.33
C LEU A 13 6.05 9.97 26.09
N GLU A 14 6.29 8.66 25.98
CA GLU A 14 5.71 7.86 24.90
C GLU A 14 4.21 7.69 25.04
N ILE A 15 3.72 7.38 26.24
CA ILE A 15 2.29 7.24 26.50
C ILE A 15 1.55 8.54 26.16
N VAL A 16 2.10 9.69 26.56
CA VAL A 16 1.53 11.00 26.24
C VAL A 16 1.49 11.24 24.71
N LYS A 17 2.55 10.88 23.97
CA LYS A 17 2.56 10.99 22.51
C LYS A 17 1.50 10.10 21.86
N TRP A 18 1.36 8.86 22.32
CA TRP A 18 0.35 7.92 21.82
C TRP A 18 -1.07 8.39 22.12
N VAL A 19 -1.33 8.91 23.32
CA VAL A 19 -2.63 9.51 23.67
C VAL A 19 -2.94 10.70 22.76
N GLY A 20 -1.94 11.55 22.46
CA GLY A 20 -2.09 12.65 21.51
C GLY A 20 -2.46 12.20 20.10
N VAL A 21 -1.86 11.11 19.61
CA VAL A 21 -2.20 10.50 18.30
C VAL A 21 -3.63 9.99 18.27
N VAL A 22 -4.08 9.30 19.33
CA VAL A 22 -5.45 8.79 19.42
C VAL A 22 -6.46 9.94 19.42
N ILE A 23 -6.18 11.01 20.17
CA ILE A 23 -7.03 12.21 20.19
C ILE A 23 -7.11 12.87 18.80
N LEU A 24 -5.99 13.00 18.10
CA LEU A 24 -5.93 13.54 16.72
C LEU A 24 -6.75 12.70 15.73
N LEU A 25 -6.70 11.36 15.84
CA LEU A 25 -7.52 10.47 15.01
C LEU A 25 -9.01 10.63 15.29
N ILE A 26 -9.40 10.72 16.56
CA ILE A 26 -10.81 10.95 16.94
C ILE A 26 -11.29 12.32 16.42
N LEU A 27 -10.47 13.37 16.54
CA LEU A 27 -10.73 14.70 15.98
C LEU A 27 -10.91 14.65 14.45
N SER A 28 -10.14 13.83 13.74
CA SER A 28 -10.30 13.63 12.29
C SER A 28 -11.68 13.08 11.93
N ILE A 29 -12.13 12.06 12.67
CA ILE A 29 -13.42 11.39 12.45
C ILE A 29 -14.58 12.36 12.75
N ILE A 30 -14.51 13.08 13.87
CA ILE A 30 -15.54 14.06 14.25
C ILE A 30 -15.54 15.25 13.28
N GLY A 31 -14.37 15.73 12.87
CA GLY A 31 -14.23 16.77 11.85
C GLY A 31 -14.90 16.38 10.53
N ASN A 32 -14.75 15.13 10.09
CA ASN A 32 -15.40 14.66 8.87
C ASN A 32 -16.94 14.77 8.92
N GLU A 33 -17.55 14.49 10.08
CA GLU A 33 -19.01 14.58 10.23
C GLU A 33 -19.51 16.02 10.36
N VAL A 34 -18.80 16.90 11.08
CA VAL A 34 -19.18 18.31 11.26
C VAL A 34 -19.18 19.08 9.92
N PHE A 35 -18.25 18.74 9.01
CA PHE A 35 -18.14 19.37 7.70
C PHE A 35 -18.98 18.68 6.60
N ARG A 36 -19.97 17.83 6.94
CA ARG A 36 -20.88 17.20 5.94
C ARG A 36 -21.68 18.18 5.09
N GLY A 37 -21.87 19.42 5.56
CA GLY A 37 -22.58 20.48 4.85
C GLY A 37 -21.72 21.38 3.96
N TYR A 38 -20.40 21.19 3.92
CA TYR A 38 -19.46 22.02 3.15
C TYR A 38 -18.90 21.30 1.91
N ASP A 39 -18.30 22.07 1.01
CA ASP A 39 -17.69 21.62 -0.24
C ASP A 39 -16.62 20.52 -0.02
N ILE A 40 -16.60 19.53 -0.90
CA ILE A 40 -15.77 18.30 -0.81
C ILE A 40 -14.27 18.61 -0.69
N TYR A 41 -13.82 19.69 -1.33
CA TYR A 41 -12.42 20.11 -1.38
C TYR A 41 -11.88 20.53 0.00
N VAL A 42 -12.67 21.27 0.78
CA VAL A 42 -12.25 21.73 2.11
C VAL A 42 -12.10 20.56 3.08
N ARG A 43 -12.97 19.55 2.96
CA ARG A 43 -12.93 18.34 3.77
C ARG A 43 -11.67 17.50 3.50
N MET A 44 -11.31 17.31 2.23
CA MET A 44 -10.09 16.60 1.86
C MET A 44 -8.83 17.27 2.42
N MET A 45 -8.70 18.59 2.28
CA MET A 45 -7.56 19.34 2.82
C MET A 45 -7.41 19.18 4.34
N LEU A 46 -8.50 19.32 5.09
CA LEU A 46 -8.48 19.24 6.56
C LEU A 46 -8.06 17.85 7.06
N ILE A 47 -8.60 16.79 6.44
CA ILE A 47 -8.25 15.41 6.78
C ILE A 47 -6.78 15.12 6.41
N PHE A 48 -6.31 15.62 5.27
CA PHE A 48 -4.93 15.43 4.83
C PHE A 48 -3.93 16.05 5.81
N VAL A 49 -4.20 17.27 6.30
CA VAL A 49 -3.36 17.93 7.31
C VAL A 49 -3.31 17.13 8.61
N ILE A 50 -4.45 16.63 9.10
CA ILE A 50 -4.51 15.83 10.32
C ILE A 50 -3.74 14.51 10.16
N ILE A 51 -3.85 13.86 9.00
CA ILE A 51 -3.09 12.64 8.69
C ILE A 51 -1.59 12.93 8.69
N ILE A 52 -1.15 14.01 8.03
CA ILE A 52 0.27 14.39 7.98
C ILE A 52 0.82 14.62 9.41
N VAL A 53 0.10 15.37 10.24
CA VAL A 53 0.50 15.64 11.63
C VAL A 53 0.57 14.35 12.44
N THR A 54 -0.42 13.46 12.26
CA THR A 54 -0.47 12.16 12.94
C THR A 54 0.73 11.28 12.55
N VAL A 55 1.00 11.15 11.25
CA VAL A 55 2.13 10.39 10.73
C VAL A 55 3.46 10.95 11.26
N TYR A 56 3.61 12.27 11.30
CA TYR A 56 4.81 12.93 11.82
C TYR A 56 5.07 12.61 13.31
N ILE A 57 4.02 12.58 14.13
CA ILE A 57 4.11 12.23 15.56
C ILE A 57 4.45 10.73 15.75
N VAL A 58 3.88 9.87 14.92
CA VAL A 58 4.19 8.42 14.95
C VAL A 58 5.66 8.17 14.55
N PHE A 59 6.15 8.85 13.51
CA PHE A 59 7.54 8.74 13.07
C PHE A 59 8.56 9.20 14.12
N THR A 60 8.21 10.21 14.93
CA THR A 60 9.07 10.69 16.02
C THR A 60 9.00 9.84 17.30
N THR A 61 8.17 8.80 17.32
CA THR A 61 8.03 7.85 18.44
C THR A 61 9.01 6.69 18.32
N LYS A 62 9.35 6.01 19.43
CA LYS A 62 10.31 4.90 19.46
C LYS A 62 9.97 3.79 18.45
N ILE A 63 8.68 3.54 18.25
CA ILE A 63 8.18 2.58 17.26
C ILE A 63 8.60 2.96 15.83
N GLY A 64 8.53 4.24 15.46
CA GLY A 64 8.88 4.73 14.13
C GLY A 64 10.38 4.59 13.85
N LYS A 65 11.22 4.92 14.84
CA LYS A 65 12.68 4.70 14.73
C LYS A 65 13.03 3.21 14.60
N TRP A 66 12.34 2.35 15.35
CA TRP A 66 12.56 0.91 15.30
C TRP A 66 12.18 0.32 13.93
N ILE A 67 11.07 0.75 13.34
CA ILE A 67 10.65 0.34 11.98
C ILE A 67 11.69 0.75 10.92
N ILE A 68 12.27 1.95 11.02
CA ILE A 68 13.31 2.42 10.08
C ILE A 68 14.58 1.56 10.18
N VAL A 69 15.00 1.23 11.41
CA VAL A 69 16.17 0.37 11.65
C VAL A 69 15.90 -1.06 11.16
N PHE A 70 14.75 -1.62 11.50
CA PHE A 70 14.33 -2.96 11.08
C PHE A 70 14.19 -3.07 9.55
N GLY A 71 13.65 -2.05 8.88
CA GLY A 71 13.56 -2.01 7.42
C GLY A 71 14.95 -1.98 6.76
N LYS A 72 15.89 -1.26 7.36
CA LYS A 72 17.29 -1.21 6.89
C LYS A 72 18.00 -2.56 7.06
N GLU A 73 17.78 -3.22 8.20
CA GLU A 73 18.29 -4.58 8.46
C GLU A 73 17.67 -5.61 7.50
N SER A 74 16.37 -5.52 7.23
CA SER A 74 15.66 -6.38 6.27
C SER A 74 16.20 -6.23 4.85
N CYS A 75 16.50 -5.01 4.40
CA CYS A 75 17.10 -4.78 3.08
C CYS A 75 18.52 -5.36 2.95
N ILE A 76 19.29 -5.42 4.04
CA ILE A 76 20.62 -6.03 4.07
C ILE A 76 20.53 -7.56 3.92
N GLU A 77 19.45 -8.18 4.39
CA GLU A 77 19.18 -9.61 4.19
C GLU A 77 18.59 -9.92 2.81
N LEU A 78 17.74 -9.05 2.27
CA LEU A 78 17.22 -9.18 0.90
C LEU A 78 18.34 -9.11 -0.15
N GLN A 79 19.41 -8.38 0.11
CA GLN A 79 20.60 -8.36 -0.75
C GLN A 79 21.41 -9.68 -0.70
N LYS A 80 21.13 -10.58 0.25
CA LYS A 80 21.70 -11.94 0.31
C LYS A 80 20.87 -12.97 -0.45
N VAL A 81 19.66 -12.60 -0.87
CA VAL A 81 18.91 -13.39 -1.85
C VAL A 81 19.62 -13.18 -3.18
N VAL A 82 20.59 -14.06 -3.47
CA VAL A 82 21.20 -14.17 -4.79
C VAL A 82 20.06 -14.33 -5.78
N TRP A 83 19.69 -13.23 -6.43
CA TRP A 83 18.66 -13.26 -7.44
C TRP A 83 19.25 -14.07 -8.61
N PRO A 84 18.60 -15.17 -9.01
CA PRO A 84 19.13 -16.05 -10.03
C PRO A 84 19.38 -15.27 -11.33
N THR A 85 20.51 -15.56 -11.96
CA THR A 85 21.00 -14.93 -13.19
C THR A 85 19.93 -14.91 -14.30
N TYR A 86 19.75 -13.74 -14.93
CA TYR A 86 18.67 -13.41 -15.87
C TYR A 86 18.53 -14.33 -17.10
N GLN A 87 19.55 -15.11 -17.44
CA GLN A 87 19.58 -15.88 -18.70
C GLN A 87 18.61 -17.07 -18.72
N GLU A 88 18.28 -17.67 -17.57
CA GLU A 88 17.36 -18.82 -17.52
C GLU A 88 15.88 -18.42 -17.47
N SER A 89 15.56 -17.24 -16.91
CA SER A 89 14.18 -16.76 -16.79
C SER A 89 13.57 -16.29 -18.12
N LEU A 90 14.40 -15.79 -19.04
CA LEU A 90 13.93 -15.31 -20.34
C LEU A 90 13.47 -16.44 -21.25
N ASN A 91 14.17 -17.58 -21.24
CA ASN A 91 13.78 -18.75 -22.05
C ASN A 91 12.37 -19.23 -21.67
N THR A 92 12.10 -19.33 -20.38
CA THR A 92 10.78 -19.77 -19.89
C THR A 92 9.70 -18.72 -20.16
N THR A 93 10.00 -17.43 -19.98
CA THR A 93 9.04 -16.34 -20.27
C THR A 93 8.69 -16.29 -21.75
N LEU A 94 9.66 -16.47 -22.65
CA LEU A 94 9.46 -16.48 -24.10
C LEU A 94 8.56 -17.65 -24.52
N VAL A 95 8.78 -18.84 -23.95
CA VAL A 95 7.90 -20.00 -24.16
C VAL A 95 6.47 -19.71 -23.69
N ILE A 96 6.29 -19.11 -22.50
CA ILE A 96 4.96 -18.75 -21.98
C ILE A 96 4.27 -17.73 -22.88
N VAL A 97 4.98 -16.70 -23.34
CA VAL A 97 4.44 -15.68 -24.26
C VAL A 97 4.02 -16.32 -25.58
N ALA A 98 4.84 -17.20 -26.16
CA ALA A 98 4.50 -17.90 -27.40
C ALA A 98 3.21 -18.73 -27.25
N VAL A 99 3.09 -19.51 -26.16
CA VAL A 99 1.89 -20.32 -25.89
C VAL A 99 0.67 -19.45 -25.62
N THR A 100 0.82 -18.35 -24.87
CA THR A 100 -0.28 -17.41 -24.57
C THR A 100 -0.81 -16.74 -25.83
N VAL A 101 0.09 -16.29 -26.72
CA VAL A 101 -0.29 -15.71 -28.02
C VAL A 101 -1.01 -16.74 -28.88
N LEU A 102 -0.52 -17.98 -28.93
CA LEU A 102 -1.15 -19.06 -29.68
C LEU A 102 -2.57 -19.34 -29.17
N MET A 103 -2.74 -19.50 -27.85
CA MET A 103 -4.05 -19.75 -27.24
C MET A 103 -5.01 -18.57 -27.44
N SER A 104 -4.53 -17.33 -27.25
CA SER A 104 -5.33 -16.13 -27.50
C SER A 104 -5.79 -16.03 -28.96
N LEU A 105 -4.93 -16.38 -29.92
CA LEU A 105 -5.26 -16.37 -31.34
C LEU A 105 -6.31 -17.43 -31.68
N LEU A 106 -6.18 -18.63 -31.12
CA LEU A 106 -7.13 -19.73 -31.33
C LEU A 106 -8.52 -19.38 -30.80
N VAL A 107 -8.60 -18.87 -29.57
CA VAL A 107 -9.87 -18.45 -28.95
C VAL A 107 -10.48 -17.30 -29.75
N TRP A 108 -9.71 -16.24 -30.01
CA TRP A 108 -10.18 -15.10 -30.80
C TRP A 108 -10.68 -15.48 -32.19
N GLY A 109 -9.97 -16.37 -32.89
CA GLY A 109 -10.38 -16.85 -34.21
C GLY A 109 -11.68 -17.64 -34.16
N LEU A 110 -11.86 -18.51 -33.16
CA LEU A 110 -13.08 -19.28 -32.98
C LEU A 110 -14.27 -18.37 -32.66
N ASP A 111 -14.10 -17.42 -31.73
CA ASP A 111 -15.13 -16.45 -31.37
C ASP A 111 -15.53 -15.57 -32.55
N ALA A 112 -14.57 -15.10 -33.35
CA ALA A 112 -14.83 -14.29 -34.54
C ALA A 112 -15.67 -15.04 -35.58
N VAL A 113 -15.36 -16.33 -35.80
CA VAL A 113 -16.15 -17.19 -36.70
C VAL A 113 -17.56 -17.42 -36.15
N LEU A 114 -17.69 -17.69 -34.85
CA LEU A 114 -19.00 -17.89 -34.21
C LEU A 114 -19.89 -16.65 -34.36
N VAL A 115 -19.35 -15.47 -34.07
CA VAL A 115 -20.07 -14.19 -34.22
C VAL A 115 -20.48 -13.97 -35.67
N HIS A 116 -19.61 -14.27 -36.64
CA HIS A 116 -19.94 -14.12 -38.06
C HIS A 116 -21.09 -15.03 -38.49
N VAL A 117 -21.08 -16.30 -38.03
CA VAL A 117 -22.16 -17.28 -38.32
C VAL A 117 -23.47 -16.85 -37.67
N ILE A 118 -23.44 -16.43 -36.40
CA ILE A 118 -24.64 -15.94 -35.69
C ILE A 118 -25.19 -14.68 -36.37
N ALA A 119 -24.32 -13.73 -36.73
CA ALA A 119 -24.72 -12.50 -37.40
C ALA A 119 -25.32 -12.76 -38.79
N PHE A 120 -24.78 -13.71 -39.54
CA PHE A 120 -25.36 -14.14 -40.82
C PHE A 120 -26.74 -14.79 -40.60
N GLY A 121 -26.87 -15.66 -39.60
CA GLY A 121 -28.14 -16.31 -39.26
C GLY A 121 -29.22 -15.36 -38.72
N LEU A 122 -28.85 -14.29 -38.01
CA LEU A 122 -29.79 -13.25 -37.56
C LEU A 122 -30.20 -12.29 -38.69
N ARG A 123 -29.38 -12.20 -39.74
CA ARG A 123 -29.58 -11.32 -40.90
C ARG A 123 -30.39 -11.98 -42.02
N LEU A 124 -30.56 -13.30 -41.99
CA LEU A 124 -31.37 -14.09 -42.93
C LEU A 124 -32.83 -14.18 -42.45
#